data_AF-A0A7G8HFR0-F1
#
_entry.id   AF-A0A7G8HFR0-F1
#
_cell.length_a   1.000
_cell.length_b   1.000
_cell.length_c   1.000
_cell.angle_alpha   90.00
_cell.angle_beta   90.00
_cell.angle_gamma   90.00
#
_symmetry.space_group_name_H-M   'P 1'
#
loop_
_entity.id
_entity.type
_entity.pdbx_description
1 polymer ?
#
loop_
_entity_poly.entity_id
_entity_poly.type
_entity_poly.pdbx_seq_one_letter_code
_entity_poly.pdbx_strand_id
1 'polypeptide(L)' 'MASAAPILPGATVTVVDQRSIYNGYTGFVQRISGDRAAVLFEGGNWDKLVTMRLRDLSAD' A
#
# COMPACT_ATOMS: atom_id res chain seq x y z
N MET A 1 -3.87 18.73 10.56
CA MET A 1 -3.46 18.16 9.26
C MET A 1 -2.57 16.98 9.56
N ALA A 2 -3.00 15.76 9.26
CA ALA A 2 -2.12 14.60 9.37
C ALA A 2 -0.96 14.84 8.39
N SER A 3 0.25 15.00 8.93
CA SER A 3 1.46 14.91 8.12
C SER A 3 1.41 13.54 7.47
N ALA A 4 1.33 13.46 6.14
CA ALA A 4 1.37 12.19 5.43
C ALA A 4 2.70 11.52 5.83
N ALA A 5 2.62 10.51 6.70
CA ALA A 5 3.80 9.85 7.20
C ALA A 5 4.55 9.27 5.99
N PRO A 6 5.88 9.39 5.94
CA PRO A 6 6.65 8.84 4.84
C PRO A 6 6.40 7.33 4.76
N ILE A 7 5.97 6.83 3.59
CA ILE A 7 5.78 5.41 3.35
C ILE A 7 7.16 4.77 3.18
N LEU A 8 7.51 3.85 4.07
CA LEU A 8 8.77 3.09 4.07
C LEU A 8 8.47 1.58 4.01
N PRO A 9 9.44 0.74 3.59
CA PRO A 9 9.31 -0.70 3.75
C PRO A 9 8.99 -1.07 5.21
N GLY A 10 8.01 -1.94 5.39
CA GLY A 10 7.42 -2.31 6.69
C GLY A 10 6.20 -1.50 7.09
N ALA A 11 5.91 -0.37 6.43
CA ALA A 11 4.73 0.42 6.74
C ALA A 11 3.43 -0.29 6.34
N THR A 12 2.42 -0.17 7.20
CA THR A 12 1.04 -0.50 6.85
C THR A 12 0.46 0.64 6.03
N VAL A 13 -0.16 0.30 4.91
CA VAL A 13 -0.76 1.28 4.00
C VAL A 13 -2.15 0.86 3.58
N THR A 14 -3.03 1.84 3.39
CA THR A 14 -4.35 1.65 2.80
C THR A 14 -4.38 2.23 1.40
N VAL A 15 -4.96 1.49 0.46
CA VAL A 15 -5.16 1.96 -0.92
C VAL A 15 -6.31 2.96 -0.97
N VAL A 16 -6.06 4.16 -1.47
CA VAL A 16 -7.03 5.27 -1.51
C VAL A 16 -7.49 5.65 -2.92
N ASP A 17 -6.93 5.02 -3.97
CA ASP A 17 -7.40 5.22 -5.35
C ASP A 17 -8.79 4.61 -5.55
N GLN A 18 -9.81 5.45 -5.65
CA GLN A 18 -11.21 5.07 -5.87
C GLN A 18 -11.45 4.29 -7.16
N ARG A 19 -10.52 4.34 -8.12
CA ARG A 19 -10.62 3.61 -9.40
C ARG A 19 -9.98 2.22 -9.32
N SER A 20 -9.30 1.90 -8.23
CA SER A 20 -8.64 0.62 -8.01
C SER A 20 -9.62 -0.42 -7.45
N ILE A 21 -9.53 -1.66 -7.92
CA ILE A 21 -10.23 -2.80 -7.30
C ILE A 21 -9.74 -3.10 -5.89
N TYR A 22 -8.59 -2.53 -5.50
CA TYR A 22 -8.01 -2.64 -4.16
C TYR A 22 -8.39 -1.45 -3.26
N ASN A 23 -9.25 -0.53 -3.70
CA ASN A 23 -9.65 0.62 -2.87
C ASN A 23 -10.16 0.19 -1.49
N GLY A 24 -9.60 0.77 -0.42
CA GLY A 24 -9.92 0.43 0.96
C GLY A 24 -9.23 -0.81 1.51
N TYR A 25 -8.45 -1.54 0.70
CA TYR A 25 -7.64 -2.65 1.20
C TYR A 25 -6.39 -2.11 1.91
N THR A 26 -6.04 -2.75 3.02
CA THR A 26 -4.84 -2.47 3.79
C THR A 26 -3.82 -3.58 3.59
N GLY A 27 -2.54 -3.24 3.52
CA GLY A 27 -1.45 -4.20 3.37
C GLY A 27 -0.11 -3.64 3.82
N PHE A 28 0.93 -4.45 3.69
CA PHE A 28 2.29 -4.10 4.13
C PHE A 28 3.21 -3.79 2.97
N VAL A 29 3.94 -2.68 3.04
CA VAL A 29 4.96 -2.35 2.03
C VAL A 29 6.17 -3.26 2.19
N GLN A 30 6.47 -4.08 1.19
CA GLN A 30 7.62 -4.99 1.20
C GLN A 30 8.89 -4.34 0.66
N ARG A 31 8.75 -3.52 -0.39
CA ARG A 31 9.86 -2.79 -1.02
C ARG A 31 9.35 -1.59 -1.79
N ILE A 32 10.25 -0.61 -2.00
CA ILE A 32 9.98 0.59 -2.79
C ILE A 32 11.00 0.67 -3.92
N SER A 33 10.55 1.04 -5.11
CA SER A 33 11.41 1.32 -6.26
C SER A 33 10.82 2.49 -7.05
N GLY A 34 11.55 3.60 -7.12
CA GLY A 34 11.08 4.84 -7.74
C GLY A 34 9.81 5.35 -7.04
N ASP A 35 8.76 5.60 -7.82
CA ASP A 35 7.47 6.11 -7.35
C ASP A 35 6.44 5.01 -6.99
N ARG A 36 6.92 3.77 -6.82
CA ARG A 36 6.08 2.59 -6.61
C ARG A 36 6.49 1.79 -5.37
N ALA A 37 5.51 1.19 -4.73
CA ALA A 37 5.66 0.26 -3.61
C ALA A 37 5.07 -1.09 -3.99
N ALA A 38 5.75 -2.18 -3.62
CA ALA A 38 5.16 -3.50 -3.61
C ALA A 38 4.43 -3.71 -2.28
N VAL A 39 3.11 -3.85 -2.32
CA VAL A 39 2.23 -4.03 -1.17
C VAL A 39 1.81 -5.50 -1.10
N LEU A 40 2.03 -6.12 0.06
CA LEU A 40 1.56 -7.46 0.36
C LEU A 40 0.16 -7.36 1.00
N PHE A 41 -0.81 -7.99 0.36
CA PHE A 41 -2.16 -8.18 0.89
C PHE A 41 -2.31 -9.63 1.36
N GLU A 42 -2.80 -9.81 2.58
CA GLU A 42 -3.00 -11.12 3.20
C GLU A 42 -4.50 -11.35 3.43
N GLY A 43 -4.97 -12.57 3.20
CA GLY A 43 -6.37 -12.93 3.40
C GLY A 43 -6.60 -14.44 3.37
N GLY A 44 -6.95 -15.01 4.52
CA GLY A 44 -7.11 -16.46 4.65
C GLY A 44 -5.78 -17.18 4.41
N ASN A 45 -5.76 -18.14 3.48
CA ASN A 45 -4.56 -18.90 3.13
C ASN A 45 -3.79 -18.33 1.92
N TRP A 46 -4.12 -17.11 1.48
CA TRP A 46 -3.54 -16.51 0.29
C TRP A 46 -2.88 -15.18 0.60
N ASP A 47 -1.68 -15.02 0.03
CA ASP A 47 -0.96 -13.76 0.00
C ASP A 47 -0.83 -13.29 -1.44
N LYS A 48 -0.99 -11.98 -1.65
CA LYS A 48 -0.84 -11.37 -2.97
C LYS A 48 0.02 -10.12 -2.89
N LEU A 49 1.14 -10.15 -3.60
CA LEU A 49 2.02 -9.00 -3.76
C LEU A 49 1.63 -8.19 -5.02
N VAL A 50 1.30 -6.92 -4.84
CA VAL A 50 0.88 -6.01 -5.93
C VAL A 50 1.73 -4.75 -5.91
N THR A 51 2.23 -4.34 -7.07
CA THR A 51 2.97 -3.06 -7.18
C THR A 51 1.99 -1.91 -7.44
N MET A 52 2.02 -0.90 -6.58
CA MET A 52 1.12 0.26 -6.61
C MET A 52 1.93 1.56 -6.60
N ARG A 53 1.36 2.67 -7.09
CA ARG A 53 2.02 3.97 -7.00
C ARG A 53 1.92 4.48 -5.57
N LEU A 54 2.99 5.11 -5.07
CA LEU A 54 3.01 5.68 -3.73
C LEU A 54 1.90 6.72 -3.50
N ARG A 55 1.54 7.47 -4.55
CA ARG A 55 0.47 8.49 -4.50
C ARG A 55 -0.93 7.91 -4.26
N ASP A 56 -1.11 6.61 -4.50
CA ASP A 56 -2.40 5.91 -4.38
C ASP A 56 -2.53 5.21 -3.01
N LEU A 57 -1.57 5.44 -2.10
CA LEU A 57 -1.46 4.80 -0.79
C LEU A 57 -1.46 5.86 0.31
N SER A 58 -2.10 5.56 1.44
CA SER A 58 -2.02 6.33 2.69
C SER A 58 -1.34 5.48 3.76
N ALA A 59 -0.31 6.01 4.40
CA ALA A 59 0.23 5.43 5.63
C ALA A 59 -0.68 5.78 6.81
N ASP A 60 -0.89 4.80 7.69
CA ASP A 60 -1.49 5.01 9.02
C ASP A 60 -0.45 5.52 10.02
#